data_AF-A0AAI8BE72-F1
#
_entry.id   AF-A0AAI8BE72-F1
#
_cell.length_a   1.000
_cell.length_b   1.000
_cell.length_c   1.000
_cell.angle_alpha   90.00
_cell.angle_beta   90.00
_cell.angle_gamma   90.00
#
_symmetry.space_group_name_H-M   'P 1'
#
loop_
_entity.id
_entity.type
_entity.pdbx_description
1 polymer ?
#
loop_
_entity_poly.entity_id
_entity_poly.type
_entity_poly.pdbx_seq_one_letter_code
_entity_poly.pdbx_strand_id
1 'polypeptide(L)'
;MARQSTSVSFDLSSPDLARTRHGMVDGKRISLGVQGDAQRGYVLERRCRSPGEPVSTQRVGLRDPAAVAAFVEHDPYAVQLGLDYRALLDVYGAPDAAGWQDARPVQGARHAHDADGAADASRPSGPVSAAPVAQPEFAAECEHDGALLALMRRVCASCGATQCFYHWFVVDEETGEFAAHDLLIGGAPAWAQRYVHQHWYLNDPAVAHARDNTQPLRGSSLAALPADHWLNHYAQTQGLGSNVFFPAHRRDVATFGLLHVGTPLSAPQGEDALWRNRRVLRGLANELLEWRVVRRRRELAQELSLAAQDVLALRLVARGGGARHVAEELRLDERAVYQLFTAINRKMDSKHIKSSATKAKQLGLLAEGYISK
;
A
#
# COMPACT_ATOMS: atom_id res chain seq x y z
N MET A 1 -25.14 -33.14 -3.80
CA MET A 1 -25.06 -32.20 -4.95
C MET A 1 -23.70 -31.52 -4.92
N ALA A 2 -22.80 -31.91 -5.82
CA ALA A 2 -21.43 -31.40 -5.90
C ALA A 2 -21.41 -30.02 -6.58
N ARG A 3 -20.80 -29.01 -5.94
CA ARG A 3 -20.59 -27.68 -6.51
C ARG A 3 -19.32 -27.70 -7.35
N GLN A 4 -19.46 -27.50 -8.66
CA GLN A 4 -18.35 -27.32 -9.60
C GLN A 4 -17.66 -25.98 -9.28
N SER A 5 -16.40 -26.04 -8.85
CA SER A 5 -15.50 -24.89 -8.83
C SER A 5 -14.89 -24.75 -10.21
N THR A 6 -15.33 -23.75 -10.97
CA THR A 6 -14.73 -23.39 -12.26
C THR A 6 -13.51 -22.50 -11.99
N SER A 7 -12.33 -23.12 -11.92
CA SER A 7 -11.04 -22.40 -11.96
C SER A 7 -10.70 -22.07 -13.41
N VAL A 8 -10.55 -20.79 -13.74
CA VAL A 8 -10.10 -20.32 -15.07
C VAL A 8 -8.63 -19.87 -14.96
N SER A 9 -7.82 -20.30 -15.94
CA SER A 9 -6.37 -20.05 -16.02
C SER A 9 -5.98 -18.61 -16.36
N PHE A 10 -4.74 -18.29 -15.96
CA PHE A 10 -4.13 -16.98 -15.81
C PHE A 10 -3.50 -16.41 -17.08
N ASP A 11 -3.48 -15.07 -17.17
CA ASP A 11 -2.66 -14.30 -18.10
C ASP A 11 -1.48 -13.69 -17.32
N LEU A 12 -0.24 -13.97 -17.76
CA LEU A 12 1.00 -13.54 -17.12
C LEU A 12 1.62 -12.41 -17.93
N SER A 13 1.68 -11.19 -17.39
CA SER A 13 2.57 -10.14 -17.92
C SER A 13 2.85 -9.03 -16.92
N SER A 14 3.82 -9.25 -16.02
CA SER A 14 4.72 -8.21 -15.50
C SER A 14 5.84 -8.86 -14.65
N PRO A 15 7.11 -8.48 -14.78
CA PRO A 15 8.22 -9.09 -14.04
C PRO A 15 8.22 -8.81 -12.52
N ASP A 16 7.28 -8.00 -12.02
CA ASP A 16 7.12 -7.67 -10.59
C ASP A 16 5.92 -8.36 -9.88
N LEU A 17 5.19 -9.27 -10.53
CA LEU A 17 4.05 -9.98 -9.90
C LEU A 17 4.39 -11.41 -9.50
N ALA A 18 4.33 -11.78 -8.21
CA ALA A 18 3.11 -11.86 -7.39
C ALA A 18 2.08 -12.82 -8.00
N ARG A 19 2.04 -14.08 -7.55
CA ARG A 19 0.93 -14.97 -7.90
C ARG A 19 -0.37 -14.36 -7.40
N THR A 20 -1.24 -13.96 -8.32
CA THR A 20 -2.59 -13.50 -7.99
C THR A 20 -3.57 -14.66 -8.20
N ARG A 21 -4.46 -14.89 -7.25
CA ARG A 21 -5.57 -15.84 -7.35
C ARG A 21 -6.88 -15.07 -7.28
N HIS A 22 -7.88 -15.48 -8.06
CA HIS A 22 -9.19 -14.84 -8.09
C HIS A 22 -10.28 -15.87 -7.81
N GLY A 23 -11.27 -15.47 -7.00
CA GLY A 23 -12.44 -16.27 -6.70
C GLY A 23 -13.70 -15.42 -6.63
N MET A 24 -14.86 -16.06 -6.79
CA MET A 24 -16.16 -15.45 -6.51
C MET A 24 -16.69 -16.03 -5.21
N VAL A 25 -17.02 -15.16 -4.25
CA VAL A 25 -17.63 -15.54 -2.97
C VAL A 25 -18.83 -14.63 -2.72
N ASP A 26 -20.02 -15.20 -2.62
CA ASP A 26 -21.28 -14.47 -2.38
C ASP A 26 -21.52 -13.30 -3.35
N GLY A 27 -21.20 -13.51 -4.63
CA GLY A 27 -21.33 -12.47 -5.68
C GLY A 27 -20.22 -11.42 -5.67
N LYS A 28 -19.30 -11.47 -4.71
CA LYS A 28 -18.13 -10.60 -4.62
C LYS A 28 -16.93 -11.27 -5.30
N ARG A 29 -16.19 -10.48 -6.06
CA ARG A 29 -14.92 -10.91 -6.66
C ARG A 29 -13.80 -10.65 -5.67
N ILE A 30 -13.18 -11.70 -5.16
CA ILE A 30 -12.05 -11.61 -4.25
C ILE A 30 -10.78 -12.00 -5.01
N SER A 31 -9.72 -11.23 -4.81
CA SER A 31 -8.40 -11.49 -5.38
C SER A 31 -7.37 -11.51 -4.26
N LEU A 32 -6.49 -12.50 -4.26
CA LEU A 32 -5.39 -12.64 -3.31
C LEU A 32 -4.08 -12.56 -4.09
N GLY A 33 -3.10 -11.79 -3.62
CA GLY A 33 -1.81 -11.64 -4.28
C GLY A 33 -0.67 -11.44 -3.28
N VAL A 34 0.58 -11.61 -3.74
CA VAL A 34 1.78 -11.34 -2.92
C VAL A 34 2.75 -10.40 -3.62
N GLN A 35 2.90 -9.17 -3.16
CA GLN A 35 3.78 -8.21 -3.79
C GLN A 35 5.04 -7.94 -2.97
N GLY A 36 6.18 -7.73 -3.61
CA GLY A 36 7.44 -7.32 -2.98
C GLY A 36 8.63 -8.17 -3.37
N ASP A 37 9.69 -8.08 -2.57
CA ASP A 37 10.95 -8.80 -2.79
C ASP A 37 11.49 -9.44 -1.49
N ALA A 38 12.49 -10.31 -1.64
CA ALA A 38 13.10 -11.02 -0.52
C ALA A 38 13.85 -10.10 0.46
N GLN A 39 14.49 -9.04 -0.03
CA GLN A 39 15.36 -8.16 0.74
C GLN A 39 14.58 -7.19 1.63
N ARG A 40 13.45 -6.68 1.13
CA ARG A 40 12.64 -5.62 1.75
C ARG A 40 11.27 -6.13 2.21
N GLY A 41 10.93 -7.37 1.84
CA GLY A 41 9.80 -8.12 2.36
C GLY A 41 8.60 -8.09 1.44
N TYR A 42 7.78 -9.13 1.56
CA TYR A 42 6.55 -9.28 0.81
C TYR A 42 5.33 -8.79 1.60
N VAL A 43 4.28 -8.37 0.90
CA VAL A 43 2.94 -8.13 1.43
C VAL A 43 1.95 -9.09 0.82
N LEU A 44 1.05 -9.60 1.64
CA LEU A 44 -0.17 -10.26 1.22
C LEU A 44 -1.21 -9.18 0.92
N GLU A 45 -1.71 -9.17 -0.31
CA GLU A 45 -2.79 -8.32 -0.77
C GLU A 45 -4.09 -9.11 -0.86
N ARG A 46 -5.17 -8.56 -0.30
CA ARG A 46 -6.53 -9.05 -0.47
C ARG A 46 -7.38 -7.93 -1.03
N ARG A 47 -7.93 -8.13 -2.23
CA ARG A 47 -8.78 -7.18 -2.95
C ARG A 47 -10.19 -7.72 -3.09
N CYS A 48 -11.19 -6.91 -2.77
CA CYS A 48 -12.59 -7.26 -2.90
C CYS A 48 -13.31 -6.23 -3.77
N ARG A 49 -14.09 -6.73 -4.73
CA ARG A 49 -14.95 -5.92 -5.60
C ARG A 49 -16.35 -6.52 -5.60
N SER A 50 -17.33 -5.70 -5.28
CA SER A 50 -18.75 -6.01 -5.41
C SER A 50 -19.41 -4.98 -6.33
N PRO A 51 -20.46 -5.33 -7.08
CA PRO A 51 -21.24 -4.35 -7.84
C PRO A 51 -21.83 -3.28 -6.90
N GLY A 52 -21.62 -2.01 -7.22
CA GLY A 52 -22.17 -0.88 -6.46
C GLY A 52 -21.50 -0.58 -5.11
N GLU A 53 -20.48 -1.35 -4.71
CA GLU A 53 -19.68 -1.08 -3.51
C GLU A 53 -18.31 -0.52 -3.89
N PRO A 54 -17.68 0.30 -3.03
CA PRO A 54 -16.29 0.72 -3.21
C PRO A 54 -15.36 -0.49 -3.30
N VAL A 55 -14.36 -0.44 -4.18
CA VAL A 55 -13.34 -1.50 -4.24
C VAL A 55 -12.47 -1.40 -2.99
N SER A 56 -12.33 -2.48 -2.23
CA SER A 56 -11.46 -2.51 -1.06
C SER A 56 -10.19 -3.32 -1.32
N THR A 57 -9.04 -2.79 -0.90
CA THR A 57 -7.77 -3.52 -0.92
C THR A 57 -7.11 -3.44 0.44
N GLN A 58 -6.65 -4.58 0.97
CA GLN A 58 -5.97 -4.66 2.26
C GLN A 58 -4.60 -5.30 2.06
N ARG A 59 -3.56 -4.72 2.66
CA ARG A 59 -2.17 -5.19 2.54
C ARG A 59 -1.55 -5.41 3.92
N VAL A 60 -1.07 -6.62 4.18
CA VAL A 60 -0.39 -7.00 5.42
C VAL A 60 1.00 -7.58 5.11
N GLY A 61 1.99 -7.26 5.94
CA GLY A 61 3.36 -7.75 5.75
C GLY A 61 3.50 -9.24 6.05
N LEU A 62 4.14 -9.99 5.16
CA LEU A 62 4.36 -11.43 5.30
C LEU A 62 5.50 -11.80 6.27
N ARG A 63 6.30 -10.83 6.71
CA ARG A 63 7.39 -11.05 7.68
C ARG A 63 6.92 -11.34 9.11
N ASP A 64 5.64 -11.12 9.40
CA ASP A 64 5.04 -11.39 10.71
C ASP A 64 4.00 -12.51 10.56
N PRO A 65 4.38 -13.78 10.82
CA PRO A 65 3.47 -14.91 10.69
C PRO A 65 2.24 -14.80 11.57
N ALA A 66 2.35 -14.16 12.75
CA ALA A 66 1.21 -13.97 13.65
C ALA A 66 0.22 -12.96 13.07
N ALA A 67 0.71 -11.85 12.50
CA ALA A 67 -0.15 -10.92 11.79
C ALA A 67 -0.82 -11.56 10.56
N VAL A 68 -0.09 -12.37 9.79
CA VAL A 68 -0.66 -13.08 8.63
C VAL A 68 -1.73 -14.08 9.07
N ALA A 69 -1.46 -14.88 10.10
CA ALA A 69 -2.44 -15.82 10.66
C ALA A 69 -3.70 -15.09 11.12
N ALA A 70 -3.56 -14.01 11.89
CA ALA A 70 -4.68 -13.20 12.35
C ALA A 70 -5.45 -12.56 11.18
N PHE A 71 -4.74 -12.11 10.14
CA PHE A 71 -5.36 -11.54 8.94
C PHE A 71 -6.22 -12.56 8.19
N VAL A 72 -5.73 -13.79 8.05
CA VAL A 72 -6.45 -14.89 7.40
C VAL A 72 -7.62 -15.36 8.27
N GLU A 73 -7.39 -15.57 9.57
CA GLU A 73 -8.42 -16.03 10.51
C GLU A 73 -9.61 -15.08 10.58
N HIS A 74 -9.35 -13.76 10.55
CA HIS A 74 -10.39 -12.74 10.65
C HIS A 74 -10.92 -12.28 9.29
N ASP A 75 -10.48 -12.89 8.19
CA ASP A 75 -11.10 -12.63 6.89
C ASP A 75 -12.55 -13.17 6.92
N PRO A 76 -13.56 -12.35 6.62
CA PRO A 76 -14.96 -12.80 6.55
C PRO A 76 -15.20 -13.96 5.57
N TYR A 77 -14.27 -14.21 4.65
CA TYR A 77 -14.32 -15.27 3.65
C TYR A 77 -13.23 -16.34 3.86
N ALA A 78 -12.63 -16.42 5.05
CA ALA A 78 -11.52 -17.33 5.36
C ALA A 78 -11.83 -18.80 5.03
N VAL A 79 -13.07 -19.25 5.29
CA VAL A 79 -13.51 -20.63 5.03
C VAL A 79 -13.47 -20.94 3.54
N GLN A 80 -13.96 -20.03 2.71
CA GLN A 80 -14.02 -20.19 1.25
C GLN A 80 -12.64 -20.02 0.61
N LEU A 81 -11.81 -19.13 1.15
CA LEU A 81 -10.49 -18.78 0.62
C LEU A 81 -9.35 -19.64 1.20
N GLY A 82 -9.62 -20.55 2.15
CA GLY A 82 -8.58 -21.23 2.92
C GLY A 82 -7.59 -22.04 2.07
N LEU A 83 -8.04 -22.62 0.95
CA LEU A 83 -7.15 -23.31 -0.01
C LEU A 83 -6.29 -22.32 -0.81
N ASP A 84 -6.84 -21.17 -1.20
CA ASP A 84 -6.11 -20.15 -1.94
C ASP A 84 -5.08 -19.46 -1.06
N TYR A 85 -5.43 -19.17 0.20
CA TYR A 85 -4.47 -18.66 1.19
C TYR A 85 -3.32 -19.64 1.41
N ARG A 86 -3.60 -20.93 1.63
CA ARG A 86 -2.54 -21.96 1.78
C ARG A 86 -1.66 -22.04 0.53
N ALA A 87 -2.26 -22.19 -0.64
CA ALA A 87 -1.52 -22.31 -1.90
C ALA A 87 -0.65 -21.08 -2.23
N LEU A 88 -1.05 -19.91 -1.74
CA LEU A 88 -0.30 -18.67 -1.90
C LEU A 88 0.79 -18.54 -0.82
N LEU A 89 0.49 -18.84 0.45
CA LEU A 89 1.46 -18.76 1.55
C LEU A 89 2.52 -19.85 1.50
N ASP A 90 2.22 -21.06 1.04
CA ASP A 90 3.20 -22.16 0.91
C ASP A 90 4.38 -21.79 -0.01
N VAL A 91 4.14 -20.91 -0.98
CA VAL A 91 5.16 -20.43 -1.93
C VAL A 91 6.12 -19.43 -1.29
N TYR A 92 5.64 -18.64 -0.32
CA TYR A 92 6.39 -17.55 0.30
C TYR A 92 6.74 -17.82 1.78
N GLY A 93 6.27 -18.93 2.34
CA GLY A 93 6.49 -19.38 3.71
C GLY A 93 7.74 -20.25 3.91
N ALA A 94 8.48 -20.56 2.83
CA ALA A 94 9.80 -21.19 2.90
C ALA A 94 10.81 -20.23 2.24
N PRO A 95 11.68 -19.55 3.01
CA PRO A 95 12.85 -20.21 3.59
C PRO A 95 13.25 -19.71 5.01
N ASP A 96 13.70 -20.65 5.87
CA ASP A 96 14.56 -20.49 7.08
C ASP A 96 14.28 -21.49 8.23
N ALA A 97 13.59 -22.60 7.96
CA ALA A 97 13.51 -23.70 8.93
C ALA A 97 14.81 -24.54 9.05
N ALA A 98 15.86 -24.24 8.27
CA ALA A 98 17.12 -25.00 8.25
C ALA A 98 18.31 -24.30 8.96
N GLY A 99 18.08 -23.19 9.67
CA GLY A 99 19.16 -22.42 10.33
C GLY A 99 19.15 -22.40 11.87
N TRP A 100 18.13 -22.98 12.52
CA TRP A 100 17.92 -22.85 13.98
C TRP A 100 17.84 -24.20 14.70
N GLN A 101 18.79 -25.09 14.42
CA GLN A 101 19.07 -26.25 15.27
C GLN A 101 20.57 -26.33 15.55
N ASP A 102 21.04 -25.59 16.55
CA ASP A 102 21.69 -26.17 17.73
C ASP A 102 22.20 -25.07 18.66
N ALA A 103 21.50 -24.88 19.77
CA ALA A 103 22.06 -24.29 20.97
C ALA A 103 21.29 -24.83 22.18
N ARG A 104 21.58 -26.09 22.53
CA ARG A 104 21.37 -26.55 23.92
C ARG A 104 22.53 -26.06 24.79
N PRO A 105 22.27 -25.70 26.05
CA PRO A 105 23.27 -25.11 26.93
C PRO A 105 24.16 -26.21 27.51
N VAL A 106 25.47 -26.01 27.48
CA VAL A 106 26.42 -26.80 28.28
C VAL A 106 27.20 -25.86 29.17
N GLN A 107 26.94 -25.98 30.47
CA GLN A 107 27.72 -25.41 31.56
C GLN A 107 29.17 -25.90 31.49
N GLY A 108 30.08 -24.99 31.81
CA GLY A 108 31.52 -25.20 31.63
C GLY A 108 32.17 -26.20 32.59
N ALA A 109 33.35 -26.64 32.18
CA ALA A 109 34.46 -26.98 33.06
C ALA A 109 35.77 -26.79 32.29
N ARG A 110 36.78 -26.33 33.02
CA ARG A 110 38.14 -25.97 32.58
C ARG A 110 38.94 -27.21 32.17
N HIS A 111 39.90 -27.06 31.24
CA HIS A 111 41.35 -27.23 31.47
C HIS A 111 42.14 -27.13 30.15
N ALA A 112 43.36 -26.59 30.25
CA ALA A 112 44.30 -26.33 29.19
C ALA A 112 45.11 -27.57 28.77
N HIS A 113 45.54 -27.64 27.50
CA HIS A 113 46.90 -28.00 27.13
C HIS A 113 47.19 -27.70 25.65
N ASP A 114 48.38 -27.15 25.40
CA ASP A 114 49.02 -26.91 24.11
C ASP A 114 49.31 -28.21 23.33
N ALA A 115 49.28 -28.14 21.99
CA ALA A 115 50.30 -28.72 21.11
C ALA A 115 50.07 -28.33 19.63
N ASP A 116 51.20 -28.01 18.99
CA ASP A 116 51.43 -27.76 17.57
C ASP A 116 50.85 -28.82 16.61
N GLY A 117 50.54 -28.38 15.37
CA GLY A 117 50.31 -29.28 14.25
C GLY A 117 49.82 -28.56 13.00
N ALA A 118 50.74 -28.18 12.12
CA ALA A 118 50.47 -27.69 10.78
C ALA A 118 49.84 -28.79 9.90
N ALA A 119 48.73 -28.48 9.22
CA ALA A 119 48.39 -29.06 7.93
C ALA A 119 47.30 -28.27 7.20
N ASP A 120 47.57 -28.09 5.92
CA ASP A 120 46.82 -27.51 4.83
C ASP A 120 45.43 -28.14 4.62
N ALA A 121 44.38 -27.32 4.51
CA ALA A 121 43.07 -27.72 3.98
C ALA A 121 42.23 -26.49 3.59
N SER A 122 42.20 -26.24 2.28
CA SER A 122 41.14 -25.60 1.49
C SER A 122 39.90 -25.15 2.27
N ARG A 123 39.81 -23.85 2.57
CA ARG A 123 38.56 -23.21 3.01
C ARG A 123 37.57 -23.19 1.84
N PRO A 124 36.38 -23.80 1.95
CA PRO A 124 35.29 -23.47 1.05
C PRO A 124 34.91 -22.01 1.32
N SER A 125 34.97 -21.19 0.27
CA SER A 125 34.42 -19.84 0.22
C SER A 125 32.98 -19.88 0.73
N GLY A 126 32.79 -19.41 1.97
CA GLY A 126 31.48 -19.23 2.58
C GLY A 126 30.63 -18.29 1.72
N PRO A 127 29.29 -18.37 1.84
CA PRO A 127 28.40 -17.49 1.09
C PRO A 127 28.79 -16.05 1.41
N VAL A 128 29.10 -15.29 0.37
CA VAL A 128 29.37 -13.86 0.43
C VAL A 128 28.19 -13.23 1.15
N SER A 129 28.42 -12.78 2.39
CA SER A 129 27.44 -12.05 3.18
C SER A 129 27.07 -10.81 2.37
N ALA A 130 25.87 -10.83 1.77
CA ALA A 130 25.36 -9.68 1.04
C ALA A 130 25.40 -8.47 1.98
N ALA A 131 26.05 -7.39 1.56
CA ALA A 131 26.09 -6.15 2.31
C ALA A 131 24.66 -5.77 2.72
N PRO A 132 24.45 -5.28 3.96
CA PRO A 132 23.11 -4.93 4.43
C PRO A 132 22.53 -3.87 3.49
N VAL A 133 21.47 -4.26 2.79
CA VAL A 133 20.73 -3.35 1.91
C VAL A 133 20.24 -2.19 2.76
N ALA A 134 20.64 -0.96 2.39
CA ALA A 134 20.19 0.23 3.07
C ALA A 134 18.66 0.26 3.10
N GLN A 135 18.10 0.39 4.30
CA GLN A 135 16.66 0.52 4.47
C GLN A 135 16.23 1.89 3.92
N PRO A 136 15.12 1.97 3.18
CA PRO A 136 14.65 3.24 2.64
C PRO A 136 14.36 4.20 3.79
N GLU A 137 14.85 5.43 3.70
CA GLU A 137 14.60 6.49 4.67
C GLU A 137 13.29 7.23 4.34
N PHE A 138 13.00 7.38 3.04
CA PHE A 138 11.83 8.09 2.51
C PHE A 138 10.92 7.16 1.71
N ALA A 139 9.63 7.51 1.61
CA ALA A 139 8.69 6.70 0.84
C ALA A 139 9.07 6.62 -0.64
N ALA A 140 9.65 7.69 -1.20
CA ALA A 140 10.08 7.76 -2.59
C ALA A 140 11.14 6.70 -2.98
N GLU A 141 11.86 6.14 -2.00
CA GLU A 141 12.89 5.10 -2.19
C GLU A 141 12.32 3.68 -2.11
N CYS A 142 11.04 3.55 -1.75
CA CYS A 142 10.35 2.28 -1.68
C CYS A 142 9.90 1.87 -3.09
N GLU A 143 10.27 0.68 -3.54
CA GLU A 143 9.89 0.18 -4.87
C GLU A 143 8.52 -0.52 -4.85
N HIS A 144 8.18 -1.15 -3.72
CA HIS A 144 6.96 -1.93 -3.54
C HIS A 144 6.33 -1.70 -2.16
N ASP A 145 5.08 -2.16 -1.98
CA ASP A 145 4.29 -1.93 -0.76
C ASP A 145 4.92 -2.54 0.51
N GLY A 146 5.67 -3.64 0.37
CA GLY A 146 6.43 -4.23 1.50
C GLY A 146 7.49 -3.31 2.09
N ALA A 147 8.28 -2.64 1.24
CA ALA A 147 9.26 -1.64 1.68
C ALA A 147 8.55 -0.44 2.33
N LEU A 148 7.44 0.00 1.74
CA LEU A 148 6.61 1.09 2.26
C LEU A 148 6.02 0.78 3.63
N LEU A 149 5.50 -0.45 3.82
CA LEU A 149 4.97 -0.93 5.09
C LEU A 149 6.06 -0.98 6.17
N ALA A 150 7.25 -1.47 5.83
CA ALA A 150 8.38 -1.52 6.75
C ALA A 150 8.80 -0.11 7.20
N LEU A 151 8.89 0.85 6.26
CA LEU A 151 9.13 2.26 6.55
C LEU A 151 8.05 2.83 7.49
N MET A 152 6.77 2.66 7.14
CA MET A 152 5.64 3.17 7.94
C MET A 152 5.69 2.65 9.37
N ARG A 153 5.85 1.33 9.55
CA ARG A 153 5.94 0.70 10.88
C ARG A 153 7.11 1.25 11.68
N ARG A 154 8.30 1.35 11.07
CA ARG A 154 9.50 1.83 11.76
C ARG A 154 9.35 3.28 12.23
N VAL A 155 8.87 4.16 11.35
CA VAL A 155 8.67 5.57 11.68
C VAL A 155 7.59 5.72 12.76
N CYS A 156 6.44 5.06 12.63
CA CYS A 156 5.38 5.10 13.63
C CYS A 156 5.85 4.55 14.99
N ALA A 157 6.59 3.44 15.00
CA ALA A 157 7.15 2.86 16.23
C ALA A 157 8.15 3.81 16.91
N SER A 158 9.02 4.48 16.13
CA SER A 158 9.94 5.50 16.68
C SER A 158 9.20 6.70 17.30
N CYS A 159 7.95 6.92 16.90
CA CYS A 159 7.06 7.94 17.47
C CYS A 159 6.25 7.46 18.69
N GLY A 160 6.44 6.22 19.15
CA GLY A 160 5.74 5.61 20.29
C GLY A 160 4.42 4.90 19.94
N ALA A 161 4.17 4.66 18.65
CA ALA A 161 2.98 3.92 18.21
C ALA A 161 3.18 2.41 18.29
N THR A 162 2.11 1.70 18.64
CA THR A 162 2.04 0.23 18.54
C THR A 162 1.08 -0.22 17.45
N GLN A 163 0.18 0.68 17.02
CA GLN A 163 -0.77 0.46 15.95
C GLN A 163 -0.58 1.55 14.90
N CYS A 164 -0.53 1.16 13.63
CA CYS A 164 -0.58 2.13 12.54
C CYS A 164 -1.29 1.56 11.32
N PHE A 165 -2.10 2.40 10.68
CA PHE A 165 -2.84 2.07 9.47
C PHE A 165 -2.76 3.25 8.53
N TYR A 166 -2.61 2.98 7.24
CA TYR A 166 -2.68 4.03 6.24
C TYR A 166 -3.78 3.73 5.24
N HIS A 167 -4.71 4.67 5.12
CA HIS A 167 -5.87 4.58 4.24
C HIS A 167 -5.63 5.47 3.04
N TRP A 168 -5.79 4.94 1.83
CA TRP A 168 -6.03 5.75 0.63
C TRP A 168 -7.49 5.59 0.24
N PHE A 169 -8.17 6.72 0.11
CA PHE A 169 -9.54 6.77 -0.36
C PHE A 169 -9.58 7.45 -1.72
N VAL A 170 -10.19 6.79 -2.70
CA VAL A 170 -10.51 7.40 -3.99
C VAL A 170 -11.97 7.81 -3.95
N VAL A 171 -12.23 9.09 -4.19
CA VAL A 171 -13.59 9.62 -4.30
C VAL A 171 -13.92 9.79 -5.78
N ASP A 172 -15.12 9.40 -6.17
CA ASP A 172 -15.66 9.70 -7.48
C ASP A 172 -16.10 11.18 -7.50
N GLU A 173 -15.51 11.99 -8.38
CA GLU A 173 -15.75 13.44 -8.41
C GLU A 173 -17.19 13.80 -8.82
N GLU A 174 -17.87 12.95 -9.59
CA GLU A 174 -19.21 13.22 -10.10
C GLU A 174 -20.28 12.95 -9.03
N THR A 175 -20.14 11.85 -8.31
CA THR A 175 -21.10 11.40 -7.30
C THR A 175 -20.73 11.84 -5.89
N GLY A 176 -19.46 12.12 -5.62
CA GLY A 176 -18.93 12.34 -4.28
C GLY A 176 -18.84 11.06 -3.44
N GLU A 177 -19.06 9.89 -4.02
CA GLU A 177 -19.02 8.61 -3.31
C GLU A 177 -17.61 8.01 -3.30
N PHE A 178 -17.34 7.09 -2.39
CA PHE A 178 -16.08 6.36 -2.41
C PHE A 178 -16.04 5.37 -3.58
N ALA A 179 -15.07 5.52 -4.48
CA ALA A 179 -14.81 4.56 -5.54
C ALA A 179 -13.89 3.41 -5.07
N ALA A 180 -12.93 3.71 -4.19
CA ALA A 180 -12.02 2.71 -3.64
C ALA A 180 -11.48 3.09 -2.24
N HIS A 181 -11.16 2.06 -1.46
CA HIS A 181 -10.48 2.14 -0.18
C HIS A 181 -9.31 1.13 -0.14
N ASP A 182 -8.08 1.65 -0.17
CA ASP A 182 -6.88 0.84 0.01
C ASP A 182 -6.33 1.04 1.43
N LEU A 183 -5.94 -0.05 2.09
CA LEU A 183 -5.47 -0.07 3.48
C LEU A 183 -4.12 -0.77 3.61
N LEU A 184 -3.12 -0.05 4.12
CA LEU A 184 -1.83 -0.60 4.55
C LEU A 184 -1.87 -0.90 6.05
N ILE A 185 -1.67 -2.17 6.41
CA ILE A 185 -1.89 -2.68 7.78
C ILE A 185 -0.55 -2.78 8.52
N GLY A 186 -0.26 -1.75 9.31
CA GLY A 186 0.88 -1.69 10.21
C GLY A 186 0.62 -2.24 11.61
N GLY A 187 -0.65 -2.39 12.00
CA GLY A 187 -1.09 -2.87 13.31
C GLY A 187 -1.93 -4.16 13.27
N ALA A 188 -2.91 -4.27 14.18
CA ALA A 188 -3.77 -5.43 14.39
C ALA A 188 -4.63 -5.77 13.16
N PRO A 189 -4.37 -6.89 12.46
CA PRO A 189 -5.08 -7.22 11.22
C PRO A 189 -6.56 -7.55 11.43
N ALA A 190 -6.92 -8.09 12.60
CA ALA A 190 -8.31 -8.38 12.97
C ALA A 190 -9.20 -7.12 12.97
N TRP A 191 -8.66 -6.00 13.47
CA TRP A 191 -9.34 -4.70 13.42
C TRP A 191 -9.56 -4.26 11.97
N ALA A 192 -8.50 -4.31 11.16
CA ALA A 192 -8.53 -3.88 9.75
C ALA A 192 -9.54 -4.70 8.92
N GLN A 193 -9.58 -6.01 9.11
CA GLN A 193 -10.55 -6.89 8.45
C GLN A 193 -11.98 -6.50 8.78
N ARG A 194 -12.28 -6.32 10.07
CA ARG A 194 -13.62 -5.95 10.51
C ARG A 194 -14.01 -4.54 10.04
N TYR A 195 -13.09 -3.58 10.13
CA TYR A 195 -13.29 -2.20 9.72
C TYR A 195 -13.70 -2.09 8.25
N VAL A 196 -13.01 -2.81 7.36
CA VAL A 196 -13.33 -2.84 5.92
C VAL A 196 -14.62 -3.61 5.66
N HIS A 197 -14.78 -4.80 6.25
CA HIS A 197 -15.96 -5.65 6.02
C HIS A 197 -17.27 -4.97 6.44
N GLN A 198 -17.26 -4.27 7.58
CA GLN A 198 -18.42 -3.56 8.11
C GLN A 198 -18.60 -2.17 7.52
N HIS A 199 -17.76 -1.76 6.55
CA HIS A 199 -17.78 -0.44 5.94
C HIS A 199 -17.72 0.70 6.97
N TRP A 200 -17.02 0.50 8.09
CA TRP A 200 -16.98 1.48 9.17
C TRP A 200 -16.37 2.81 8.74
N TYR A 201 -15.52 2.82 7.72
CA TYR A 201 -14.98 4.04 7.10
C TYR A 201 -16.05 4.99 6.56
N LEU A 202 -17.24 4.52 6.19
CA LEU A 202 -18.33 5.38 5.71
C LEU A 202 -18.89 6.29 6.80
N ASN A 203 -18.82 5.85 8.06
CA ASN A 203 -19.33 6.58 9.22
C ASN A 203 -18.22 6.93 10.23
N ASP A 204 -16.96 6.88 9.80
CA ASP A 204 -15.82 7.21 10.64
C ASP A 204 -15.62 8.73 10.68
N PRO A 205 -15.76 9.40 11.84
CA PRO A 205 -15.62 10.85 11.92
C PRO A 205 -14.19 11.31 11.59
N ALA A 206 -13.17 10.48 11.79
CA ALA A 206 -11.81 10.81 11.37
C ALA A 206 -11.69 10.81 9.83
N VAL A 207 -12.36 9.87 9.15
CA VAL A 207 -12.42 9.82 7.68
C VAL A 207 -13.25 10.98 7.13
N ALA A 208 -14.40 11.27 7.74
CA ALA A 208 -15.24 12.41 7.35
C ALA A 208 -14.48 13.73 7.47
N HIS A 209 -13.73 13.94 8.56
CA HIS A 209 -12.85 15.10 8.67
C HIS A 209 -11.72 15.07 7.63
N ALA A 210 -11.05 13.93 7.50
CA ALA A 210 -9.92 13.77 6.59
C ALA A 210 -10.29 13.97 5.12
N ARG A 211 -11.56 13.85 4.75
CA ARG A 211 -12.05 14.10 3.39
C ARG A 211 -11.86 15.55 2.95
N ASP A 212 -12.12 16.51 3.84
CA ASP A 212 -12.16 17.93 3.51
C ASP A 212 -11.13 18.79 4.26
N ASN A 213 -10.40 18.20 5.21
CA ASN A 213 -9.49 18.93 6.07
C ASN A 213 -8.15 18.21 6.28
N THR A 214 -7.06 18.96 6.21
CA THR A 214 -5.67 18.47 6.34
C THR A 214 -5.06 18.67 7.72
N GLN A 215 -5.82 19.26 8.65
CA GLN A 215 -5.39 19.43 10.03
C GLN A 215 -5.38 18.07 10.74
N PRO A 216 -4.29 17.69 11.43
CA PRO A 216 -4.27 16.50 12.26
C PRO A 216 -5.29 16.55 13.39
N LEU A 217 -5.73 15.38 13.85
CA LEU A 217 -6.76 15.19 14.88
C LEU A 217 -6.26 14.28 15.99
N ARG A 218 -6.74 14.51 17.19
CA ARG A 218 -6.70 13.54 18.28
C ARG A 218 -8.01 12.75 18.31
N GLY A 219 -7.97 11.50 18.76
CA GLY A 219 -9.17 10.70 18.97
C GLY A 219 -10.15 11.39 19.90
N SER A 220 -9.65 12.02 20.97
CA SER A 220 -10.44 12.78 21.93
C SER A 220 -11.14 14.02 21.35
N SER A 221 -10.74 14.48 20.15
CA SER A 221 -11.35 15.62 19.47
C SER A 221 -12.44 15.21 18.48
N LEU A 222 -12.59 13.92 18.20
CA LEU A 222 -13.74 13.40 17.47
C LEU A 222 -14.98 13.57 18.37
N ALA A 223 -16.14 13.81 17.76
CA ALA A 223 -17.41 13.93 18.49
C ALA A 223 -17.55 12.79 19.49
N ALA A 224 -18.12 13.06 20.68
CA ALA A 224 -18.32 12.04 21.70
C ALA A 224 -19.25 10.94 21.16
N LEU A 225 -18.63 9.87 20.65
CA LEU A 225 -19.35 8.71 20.15
C LEU A 225 -19.87 7.91 21.35
N PRO A 226 -21.02 7.23 21.21
CA PRO A 226 -21.52 6.30 22.22
C PRO A 226 -20.45 5.28 22.65
N ALA A 227 -20.50 4.80 23.90
CA ALA A 227 -19.48 3.86 24.41
C ALA A 227 -19.46 2.51 23.66
N ASP A 228 -20.61 2.10 23.14
CA ASP A 228 -20.81 0.91 22.29
C ASP A 228 -20.45 1.14 20.82
N HIS A 229 -20.16 2.39 20.43
CA HIS A 229 -19.69 2.68 19.09
C HIS A 229 -18.39 1.92 18.82
N TRP A 230 -18.26 1.35 17.62
CA TRP A 230 -17.17 0.44 17.28
C TRP A 230 -15.78 1.05 17.48
N LEU A 231 -15.65 2.36 17.24
CA LEU A 231 -14.40 3.11 17.44
C LEU A 231 -13.98 3.19 18.91
N ASN A 232 -14.94 3.14 19.85
CA ASN A 232 -14.66 3.14 21.28
C ASN A 232 -14.49 1.71 21.80
N HIS A 233 -15.42 0.81 21.46
CA HIS A 233 -15.45 -0.54 22.01
C HIS A 233 -14.40 -1.46 21.40
N TYR A 234 -14.38 -1.61 20.07
CA TYR A 234 -13.50 -2.59 19.41
C TYR A 234 -12.06 -2.08 19.31
N ALA A 235 -11.85 -0.78 19.12
CA ALA A 235 -10.51 -0.23 18.99
C ALA A 235 -9.66 -0.47 20.26
N GLN A 236 -10.24 -0.26 21.45
CA GLN A 236 -9.53 -0.48 22.72
C GLN A 236 -9.01 -1.90 22.86
N THR A 237 -9.81 -2.91 22.48
CA THR A 237 -9.40 -4.33 22.54
C THR A 237 -8.26 -4.68 21.59
N GLN A 238 -7.95 -3.81 20.63
CA GLN A 238 -6.94 -4.00 19.59
C GLN A 238 -5.72 -3.10 19.80
N GLY A 239 -5.57 -2.54 21.01
CA GLY A 239 -4.42 -1.69 21.36
C GLY A 239 -4.53 -0.24 20.83
N LEU A 240 -5.73 0.20 20.46
CA LEU A 240 -6.03 1.58 20.03
C LEU A 240 -6.66 2.38 21.17
N GLY A 241 -6.03 2.37 22.35
CA GLY A 241 -6.51 3.08 23.55
C GLY A 241 -6.44 4.61 23.43
N SER A 242 -5.46 5.11 22.69
CA SER A 242 -5.35 6.50 22.22
C SER A 242 -5.07 6.51 20.74
N ASN A 243 -5.64 7.48 20.02
CA ASN A 243 -5.55 7.57 18.57
C ASN A 243 -5.20 9.00 18.14
N VAL A 244 -4.39 9.11 17.10
CA VAL A 244 -4.18 10.37 16.38
C VAL A 244 -4.24 10.09 14.88
N PHE A 245 -4.70 11.09 14.13
CA PHE A 245 -4.95 10.95 12.71
C PHE A 245 -4.30 12.09 11.95
N PHE A 246 -3.64 11.76 10.84
CA PHE A 246 -2.95 12.72 9.99
C PHE A 246 -3.46 12.59 8.56
N PRO A 247 -4.40 13.46 8.15
CA PRO A 247 -4.87 13.51 6.78
C PRO A 247 -3.76 14.02 5.84
N ALA A 248 -3.73 13.49 4.63
CA ALA A 248 -2.82 13.89 3.55
C ALA A 248 -3.64 14.13 2.28
N HIS A 249 -3.42 15.26 1.63
CA HIS A 249 -4.18 15.70 0.46
C HIS A 249 -3.24 16.08 -0.67
N ARG A 250 -3.75 15.91 -1.89
CA ARG A 250 -3.16 16.47 -3.10
C ARG A 250 -4.28 17.06 -3.94
N ARG A 251 -4.03 18.23 -4.53
CA ARG A 251 -5.06 18.92 -5.34
C ARG A 251 -5.24 18.28 -6.71
N ASP A 252 -4.26 17.54 -7.18
CA ASP A 252 -4.17 17.01 -8.54
C ASP A 252 -4.73 15.59 -8.70
N VAL A 253 -5.38 15.05 -7.66
CA VAL A 253 -5.96 13.70 -7.65
C VAL A 253 -7.21 13.66 -6.76
N ALA A 254 -8.18 12.84 -7.13
CA ALA A 254 -9.36 12.55 -6.29
C ALA A 254 -9.05 11.59 -5.12
N THR A 255 -7.77 11.34 -4.84
CA THR A 255 -7.30 10.45 -3.78
C THR A 255 -6.82 11.26 -2.59
N PHE A 256 -7.36 10.99 -1.41
CA PHE A 256 -6.81 11.49 -0.15
C PHE A 256 -6.30 10.34 0.71
N GLY A 257 -5.40 10.69 1.61
CA GLY A 257 -4.75 9.78 2.54
C GLY A 257 -5.13 10.06 3.98
N LEU A 258 -5.13 9.03 4.82
CA LEU A 258 -5.27 9.15 6.26
C LEU A 258 -4.32 8.18 6.96
N LEU A 259 -3.32 8.72 7.66
CA LEU A 259 -2.50 7.95 8.58
C LEU A 259 -3.19 7.91 9.95
N HIS A 260 -3.60 6.72 10.38
CA HIS A 260 -4.15 6.45 11.70
C HIS A 260 -3.07 5.80 12.56
N VAL A 261 -2.75 6.42 13.70
CA VAL A 261 -1.71 5.96 14.62
C VAL A 261 -2.30 5.79 16.00
N GLY A 262 -1.98 4.69 16.67
CA GLY A 262 -2.49 4.42 18.01
C GLY A 262 -1.51 3.73 18.95
N THR A 263 -1.88 3.77 20.23
CA THR A 263 -1.13 3.20 21.36
C THR A 263 -2.11 2.64 22.39
N PRO A 264 -1.76 1.60 23.17
CA PRO A 264 -2.62 1.06 24.22
C PRO A 264 -2.82 2.01 25.40
N LEU A 265 -1.97 3.05 25.55
CA LEU A 265 -2.13 4.04 26.61
C LEU A 265 -3.46 4.79 26.46
N SER A 266 -4.13 5.08 27.56
CA SER A 266 -5.39 5.83 27.55
C SER A 266 -5.17 7.31 27.22
N ALA A 267 -6.19 7.95 26.66
CA ALA A 267 -6.20 9.40 26.50
C ALA A 267 -6.25 10.09 27.89
N PRO A 268 -5.64 11.27 28.06
CA PRO A 268 -4.90 12.03 27.04
C PRO A 268 -3.43 11.59 26.89
N GLN A 269 -2.90 10.77 27.80
CA GLN A 269 -1.47 10.47 27.89
C GLN A 269 -0.90 9.84 26.61
N GLY A 270 -1.60 8.85 26.05
CA GLY A 270 -1.19 8.21 24.80
C GLY A 270 -1.23 9.16 23.61
N GLU A 271 -2.29 9.98 23.52
CA GLU A 271 -2.42 10.98 22.44
C GLU A 271 -1.33 12.05 22.54
N ASP A 272 -1.03 12.57 23.73
CA ASP A 272 0.04 13.54 23.93
C ASP A 272 1.41 12.98 23.53
N ALA A 273 1.67 11.71 23.82
CA ALA A 273 2.90 11.04 23.42
C ALA A 273 3.06 10.99 21.89
N LEU A 274 2.02 10.58 21.17
CA LEU A 274 2.02 10.56 19.71
C LEU A 274 2.07 11.98 19.13
N TRP A 275 1.36 12.93 19.72
CA TRP A 275 1.21 14.31 19.24
C TRP A 275 2.51 15.12 19.31
N ARG A 276 3.43 14.78 20.22
CA ARG A 276 4.78 15.36 20.25
C ARG A 276 5.51 15.12 18.92
N ASN A 277 5.23 14.00 18.25
CA ASN A 277 5.83 13.61 16.97
C ASN A 277 5.01 14.01 15.73
N ARG A 278 3.99 14.87 15.88
CA ARG A 278 3.05 15.25 14.81
C ARG A 278 3.70 15.73 13.51
N ARG A 279 4.87 16.35 13.57
CA ARG A 279 5.60 16.82 12.36
C ARG A 279 6.07 15.65 11.52
N VAL A 280 6.70 14.66 12.16
CA VAL A 280 7.19 13.44 11.52
C VAL A 280 6.03 12.62 10.96
N LEU A 281 4.99 12.39 11.77
CA LEU A 281 3.83 11.61 11.35
C LEU A 281 3.04 12.27 10.21
N ARG A 282 2.90 13.60 10.23
CA ARG A 282 2.31 14.35 9.10
C ARG A 282 3.17 14.30 7.85
N GLY A 283 4.50 14.37 7.99
CA GLY A 283 5.43 14.20 6.87
C GLY A 283 5.26 12.83 6.22
N LEU A 284 5.32 11.77 7.03
CA LEU A 284 5.09 10.39 6.60
C LEU A 284 3.74 10.23 5.89
N ALA A 285 2.67 10.80 6.41
CA ALA A 285 1.36 10.70 5.77
C ALA A 285 1.36 11.28 4.34
N ASN A 286 2.00 12.45 4.13
CA ASN A 286 2.10 13.04 2.79
C ASN A 286 2.98 12.21 1.85
N GLU A 287 4.10 11.70 2.36
CA GLU A 287 4.99 10.82 1.61
C GLU A 287 4.30 9.53 1.14
N LEU A 288 3.49 8.91 2.01
CA LEU A 288 2.70 7.71 1.68
C LEU A 288 1.64 7.99 0.60
N LEU A 289 0.97 9.15 0.65
CA LEU A 289 0.05 9.56 -0.42
C LEU A 289 0.80 9.78 -1.74
N GLU A 290 1.87 10.55 -1.70
CA GLU A 290 2.67 10.88 -2.88
C GLU A 290 3.20 9.63 -3.57
N TRP A 291 3.76 8.70 -2.81
CA TRP A 291 4.24 7.44 -3.34
C TRP A 291 3.16 6.69 -4.12
N ARG A 292 1.95 6.58 -3.55
CA ARG A 292 0.83 5.88 -4.19
C ARG A 292 0.39 6.56 -5.48
N VAL A 293 0.31 7.89 -5.47
CA VAL A 293 -0.07 8.68 -6.66
C VAL A 293 0.95 8.53 -7.78
N VAL A 294 2.24 8.64 -7.46
CA VAL A 294 3.32 8.48 -8.45
C VAL A 294 3.30 7.06 -9.03
N ARG A 295 3.17 6.04 -8.17
CA ARG A 295 3.09 4.65 -8.62
C ARG A 295 1.85 4.40 -9.49
N ARG A 296 0.66 4.86 -9.08
CA ARG A 296 -0.57 4.68 -9.87
C ARG A 296 -0.48 5.33 -11.23
N ARG A 297 0.17 6.51 -11.35
CA ARG A 297 0.42 7.16 -12.64
C ARG A 297 1.33 6.33 -13.55
N ARG A 298 2.37 5.70 -12.98
CA ARG A 298 3.26 4.81 -13.74
C ARG A 298 2.51 3.56 -14.22
N GLU A 299 1.73 2.94 -13.33
CA GLU A 299 0.87 1.79 -13.66
C GLU A 299 -0.13 2.14 -14.77
N LEU A 300 -0.85 3.26 -14.64
CA LEU A 300 -1.78 3.73 -15.68
C LEU A 300 -1.09 4.01 -17.01
N ALA A 301 0.10 4.62 -17.00
CA ALA A 301 0.87 4.84 -18.21
C ALA A 301 1.25 3.52 -18.89
N GLN A 302 1.65 2.51 -18.11
CA GLN A 302 1.96 1.17 -18.61
C GLN A 302 0.71 0.45 -19.14
N GLU A 303 -0.41 0.47 -18.39
CA GLU A 303 -1.71 -0.10 -18.78
C GLU A 303 -2.17 0.46 -20.14
N LEU A 304 -1.95 1.76 -20.37
CA LEU A 304 -2.31 2.46 -21.61
C LEU A 304 -1.19 2.45 -22.67
N SER A 305 -0.07 1.78 -22.39
CA SER A 305 1.12 1.74 -23.25
C SER A 305 1.62 3.13 -23.66
N LEU A 306 1.51 4.11 -22.77
CA LEU A 306 1.94 5.50 -22.97
C LEU A 306 3.42 5.66 -22.63
N ALA A 307 4.18 6.18 -23.58
CA ALA A 307 5.57 6.55 -23.36
C ALA A 307 5.66 7.88 -22.59
N ALA A 308 6.83 8.21 -22.04
CA ALA A 308 7.06 9.47 -21.33
C ALA A 308 6.70 10.71 -22.18
N GLN A 309 7.05 10.67 -23.48
CA GLN A 309 6.69 11.71 -24.45
C GLN A 309 5.17 11.84 -24.64
N ASP A 310 4.42 10.74 -24.60
CA ASP A 310 2.96 10.73 -24.74
C ASP A 310 2.34 11.47 -23.55
N VAL A 311 2.81 11.16 -22.34
CA VAL A 311 2.36 11.79 -21.10
C VAL A 311 2.71 13.29 -21.11
N LEU A 312 3.90 13.67 -21.57
CA LEU A 312 4.30 15.08 -21.66
C LEU A 312 3.43 15.85 -22.66
N ALA A 313 3.19 15.29 -23.85
CA ALA A 313 2.28 15.88 -24.84
C ALA A 313 0.86 16.05 -24.27
N LEU A 314 0.32 15.03 -23.60
CA LEU A 314 -0.98 15.09 -22.93
C LEU A 314 -1.03 16.21 -21.86
N ARG A 315 0.03 16.38 -21.06
CA ARG A 315 0.11 17.48 -20.07
C ARG A 315 0.07 18.86 -20.73
N LEU A 316 0.83 19.05 -21.80
CA LEU A 316 0.88 20.34 -22.51
C LEU A 316 -0.48 20.67 -23.13
N VAL A 317 -1.13 19.68 -23.76
CA VAL A 317 -2.48 19.86 -24.33
C VAL A 317 -3.52 20.12 -23.24
N ALA A 318 -3.45 19.43 -22.09
CA ALA A 318 -4.35 19.65 -20.96
C ALA A 318 -4.24 21.08 -20.39
N ARG A 319 -3.09 21.74 -20.55
CA ARG A 319 -2.84 23.14 -20.17
C ARG A 319 -3.20 24.14 -21.27
N GLY A 320 -3.83 23.69 -22.37
CA GLY A 320 -4.22 24.54 -23.49
C GLY A 320 -3.16 24.69 -24.58
N GLY A 321 -2.04 23.97 -24.50
CA GLY A 321 -1.01 23.95 -25.54
C GLY A 321 -1.50 23.36 -26.87
N GLY A 322 -1.08 23.98 -27.99
CA GLY A 322 -1.32 23.48 -29.35
C GLY A 322 -0.14 22.65 -29.88
N ALA A 323 -0.27 22.16 -31.12
CA ALA A 323 0.76 21.34 -31.77
C ALA A 323 2.14 22.02 -31.83
N ARG A 324 2.17 23.32 -32.13
CA ARG A 324 3.40 24.13 -32.14
C ARG A 324 4.10 24.19 -30.79
N HIS A 325 3.36 24.44 -29.70
CA HIS A 325 3.92 24.46 -28.35
C HIS A 325 4.46 23.07 -27.96
N VAL A 326 3.74 22.00 -28.30
CA VAL A 326 4.21 20.63 -28.08
C VAL A 326 5.47 20.31 -28.90
N ALA A 327 5.55 20.80 -30.14
CA ALA A 327 6.70 20.64 -31.02
C ALA A 327 7.95 21.30 -30.43
N GLU A 328 7.81 22.55 -29.97
CA GLU A 328 8.89 23.31 -29.33
C GLU A 328 9.39 22.60 -28.05
N GLU A 329 8.49 22.17 -27.16
CA GLU A 329 8.87 21.53 -25.89
C GLU A 329 9.49 20.15 -26.09
N LEU A 330 8.97 19.36 -27.03
CA LEU A 330 9.49 18.02 -27.34
C LEU A 330 10.67 18.03 -28.31
N ARG A 331 11.04 19.21 -28.85
CA ARG A 331 12.04 19.36 -29.92
C ARG A 331 11.74 18.49 -31.13
N LEU A 332 10.47 18.44 -31.51
CA LEU A 332 9.96 17.74 -32.69
C LEU A 332 9.50 18.76 -33.73
N ASP A 333 9.37 18.34 -34.99
CA ASP A 333 8.62 19.13 -35.97
C ASP A 333 7.10 18.96 -35.78
N GLU A 334 6.30 19.91 -36.27
CA GLU A 334 4.84 19.87 -36.11
C GLU A 334 4.19 18.63 -36.74
N ARG A 335 4.75 18.11 -37.85
CA ARG A 335 4.21 16.91 -38.51
C ARG A 335 4.42 15.67 -37.63
N ALA A 336 5.58 15.53 -37.00
CA ALA A 336 5.85 14.50 -36.01
C ALA A 336 4.91 14.59 -34.79
N VAL A 337 4.57 15.81 -34.36
CA VAL A 337 3.58 16.02 -33.29
C VAL A 337 2.18 15.55 -33.69
N TYR A 338 1.74 15.81 -34.93
CA TYR A 338 0.44 15.30 -35.39
C TYR A 338 0.42 13.75 -35.44
N GLN A 339 1.53 13.11 -35.83
CA GLN A 339 1.65 11.64 -35.77
C GLN A 339 1.61 11.13 -34.32
N LEU A 340 2.30 11.81 -33.40
CA LEU A 340 2.25 11.53 -31.97
C LEU A 340 0.81 11.64 -31.43
N PHE A 341 0.08 12.71 -31.79
CA PHE A 341 -1.31 12.87 -31.40
C PHE A 341 -2.21 11.74 -31.91
N THR A 342 -2.03 11.32 -33.17
CA THR A 342 -2.79 10.17 -33.71
C THR A 342 -2.49 8.88 -32.95
N ALA A 343 -1.22 8.64 -32.59
CA ALA A 343 -0.83 7.47 -31.80
C ALA A 343 -1.44 7.52 -30.39
N ILE A 344 -1.39 8.67 -29.72
CA ILE A 344 -1.99 8.90 -28.40
C ILE A 344 -3.50 8.68 -28.45
N ASN A 345 -4.20 9.27 -29.43
CA ASN A 345 -5.64 9.12 -29.62
C ASN A 345 -6.05 7.66 -29.74
N ARG A 346 -5.26 6.86 -30.48
CA ARG A 346 -5.48 5.42 -30.61
C ARG A 346 -5.28 4.68 -29.28
N LYS A 347 -4.20 4.98 -28.54
CA LYS A 347 -3.93 4.37 -27.22
C LYS A 347 -5.00 4.71 -26.18
N MET A 348 -5.51 5.95 -26.23
CA MET A 348 -6.51 6.48 -25.30
C MET A 348 -7.94 6.16 -25.72
N ASP A 349 -8.15 5.52 -26.86
CA ASP A 349 -9.45 5.30 -27.50
C ASP A 349 -10.29 6.59 -27.54
N SER A 350 -9.81 7.57 -28.31
CA SER A 350 -10.35 8.92 -28.37
C SER A 350 -10.25 9.48 -29.78
N LYS A 351 -11.20 10.35 -30.16
CA LYS A 351 -11.23 10.96 -31.51
C LYS A 351 -10.24 12.11 -31.68
N HIS A 352 -9.95 12.85 -30.59
CA HIS A 352 -9.16 14.07 -30.62
C HIS A 352 -8.23 14.17 -29.41
N ILE A 353 -7.08 14.83 -29.60
CA ILE A 353 -6.06 14.97 -28.56
C ILE A 353 -6.56 15.71 -27.31
N LYS A 354 -7.48 16.67 -27.49
CA LYS A 354 -8.15 17.33 -26.35
C LYS A 354 -8.99 16.35 -25.53
N SER A 355 -9.73 15.46 -26.18
CA SER A 355 -10.49 14.41 -25.50
C SER A 355 -9.56 13.43 -24.77
N SER A 356 -8.44 13.04 -25.40
CA SER A 356 -7.42 12.22 -24.73
C SER A 356 -6.81 12.90 -23.52
N ALA A 357 -6.51 14.20 -23.62
CA ALA A 357 -5.98 14.98 -22.50
C ALA A 357 -6.98 15.10 -21.35
N THR A 358 -8.26 15.35 -21.65
CA THR A 358 -9.34 15.36 -20.63
C THR A 358 -9.48 13.99 -19.97
N LYS A 359 -9.51 12.90 -20.76
CA LYS A 359 -9.59 11.52 -20.25
C LYS A 359 -8.39 11.18 -19.37
N ALA A 360 -7.17 11.54 -19.80
CA ALA A 360 -5.96 11.36 -19.01
C ALA A 360 -6.01 12.13 -17.69
N LYS A 361 -6.58 13.35 -17.68
CA LYS A 361 -6.80 14.12 -16.45
C LYS A 361 -7.80 13.42 -15.52
N GLN A 362 -8.96 12.99 -16.03
CA GLN A 362 -9.99 12.28 -15.26
C GLN A 362 -9.48 10.96 -14.65
N LEU A 363 -8.59 10.26 -15.35
CA LEU A 363 -7.94 9.05 -14.84
C LEU A 363 -6.86 9.34 -13.77
N GLY A 364 -6.56 10.60 -13.47
CA GLY A 364 -5.50 11.00 -12.54
C GLY A 364 -4.07 10.82 -13.07
N LEU A 365 -3.91 10.54 -14.37
CA LEU A 365 -2.61 10.34 -15.02
C LEU A 365 -1.78 11.63 -15.05
N LEU A 366 -2.46 12.78 -15.19
CA LEU A 366 -1.85 14.09 -15.29
C LEU A 366 -1.97 14.82 -13.95
N ALA A 367 -0.86 15.41 -13.49
CA ALA A 367 -0.93 16.38 -12.39
C ALA A 367 -1.57 17.67 -12.90
N GLU A 368 -2.53 18.23 -12.16
CA GLU A 368 -2.81 19.66 -12.24
C GLU A 368 -1.51 20.41 -11.92
N GLY A 369 -0.90 20.99 -12.95
CA GLY A 369 0.25 21.85 -12.74
C GLY A 369 -0.19 23.12 -12.03
N TYR A 370 0.62 23.58 -11.08
CA TYR A 370 0.56 24.95 -10.60
C TYR A 370 0.64 25.91 -11.79
N ILE A 371 -0.48 26.54 -12.12
CA ILE A 371 -0.51 27.88 -12.68
C ILE A 371 -1.57 28.62 -11.87
N SER A 372 -1.08 29.42 -10.93
CA SER A 372 -1.84 30.44 -10.22
C SER A 372 -2.55 31.35 -11.21
N LYS A 373 -3.76 31.80 -10.88
CA LYS A 373 -4.26 33.08 -11.39
C LYS A 373 -3.43 34.21 -10.82
#